data_AF-A0A816SFZ5-F1
#
_entry.id   AF-A0A816SFZ5-F1
#
_cell.length_a   1.000
_cell.length_b   1.000
_cell.length_c   1.000
_cell.angle_alpha   90.00
_cell.angle_beta   90.00
_cell.angle_gamma   90.00
#
_symmetry.space_group_name_H-M   'P 1'
#
loop_
_entity.id
_entity.type
_entity.pdbx_description
1 polymer ?
#
loop_
_entity_poly.entity_id
_entity_poly.type
_entity_poly.pdbx_seq_one_letter_code
_entity_poly.pdbx_strand_id
1 'polypeptide(L)'
;EDVFIPRIPMVPNDMPFQFKRLQFPVRLAFAMSINKPQGQSLKVAGINLGAPCFSHGQLYVAYSRVGTGKNLYAFALDGKTRNIVYRTALQ
;
A
#
# COMPACT_ATOMS: atom_id res chain seq x y z
N GLU A 1 27.81 -15.30 -10.70
CA GLU A 1 28.04 -15.00 -9.28
C GLU A 1 26.78 -15.36 -8.52
N ASP A 2 26.90 -16.06 -7.40
CA ASP A 2 25.76 -16.44 -6.56
C ASP A 2 25.53 -15.37 -5.50
N VAL A 3 24.30 -14.84 -5.42
CA VAL A 3 23.89 -13.86 -4.40
C VAL A 3 22.97 -14.53 -3.40
N PHE A 4 23.39 -14.61 -2.13
CA PHE A 4 22.59 -15.17 -1.04
C PHE A 4 21.80 -14.07 -0.33
N ILE A 5 20.49 -14.26 -0.16
CA ILE A 5 19.63 -13.36 0.62
C ILE A 5 19.46 -13.97 2.02
N PRO A 6 19.83 -13.26 3.11
CA PRO A 6 19.68 -13.79 4.46
C PRO A 6 18.20 -13.82 4.90
N ARG A 7 17.84 -14.80 5.75
CA ARG A 7 16.52 -14.84 6.41
C ARG A 7 16.56 -13.99 7.69
N ILE A 8 15.54 -13.15 7.89
CA ILE A 8 15.44 -12.25 9.05
C ILE A 8 14.44 -12.83 10.06
N PRO A 9 14.82 -12.99 11.34
CA PRO A 9 13.88 -13.31 12.40
C PRO A 9 13.12 -12.07 12.87
N MET A 10 11.78 -12.13 12.87
CA MET A 10 10.90 -11.15 13.51
C MET A 10 10.31 -11.76 14.78
N VAL A 11 10.60 -11.13 15.92
CA VAL A 11 10.11 -11.53 17.24
C VAL A 11 9.27 -10.38 17.79
N PRO A 12 7.93 -10.49 17.80
CA PRO A 12 7.05 -9.53 18.45
C PRO A 12 7.24 -9.60 19.98
N ASN A 13 7.19 -8.45 20.65
CA ASN A 13 7.36 -8.34 22.11
C ASN A 13 6.03 -8.18 22.86
N ASP A 14 4.91 -8.13 22.13
CA ASP A 14 3.58 -7.77 22.58
C ASP A 14 2.60 -8.97 22.66
N MET A 15 3.14 -10.19 22.63
CA MET A 15 2.35 -11.43 22.63
C MET A 15 2.49 -12.19 23.96
N PRO A 16 1.42 -12.86 24.45
CA PRO A 16 1.47 -13.64 25.68
C PRO A 16 2.29 -14.95 25.56
N PHE A 17 2.92 -15.19 24.41
CA PHE A 17 3.77 -16.34 24.12
C PHE A 17 4.94 -15.95 23.24
N GLN A 18 6.01 -16.75 23.27
CA GLN A 18 7.17 -16.54 22.41
C GLN A 18 6.82 -16.89 20.96
N PHE A 19 6.90 -15.89 20.07
CA PHE A 19 6.68 -16.06 18.65
C PHE A 19 7.89 -15.57 17.84
N LYS A 20 8.39 -16.39 16.94
CA LYS A 20 9.50 -16.04 16.03
C LYS A 20 9.13 -16.41 14.60
N ARG A 21 9.10 -15.42 13.71
CA ARG A 21 8.89 -15.62 12.28
C ARG A 21 10.22 -15.47 11.55
N LEU A 22 10.68 -16.50 10.86
CA LEU A 22 11.89 -16.45 10.05
C LEU A 22 11.53 -16.42 8.57
N GLN A 23 11.88 -15.34 7.87
CA GLN A 23 11.46 -15.14 6.47
C GLN A 23 12.51 -14.39 5.67
N PHE A 24 12.59 -14.63 4.36
CA PHE A 24 13.39 -13.77 3.48
C PHE A 24 12.75 -12.39 3.37
N PRO A 25 13.51 -11.28 3.40
CA PRO A 25 12.98 -9.92 3.32
C PRO A 25 12.57 -9.53 1.89
N VAL A 26 11.85 -10.40 1.20
CA VAL A 26 11.38 -10.21 -0.18
C VAL A 26 9.88 -10.45 -0.27
N ARG A 27 9.20 -9.67 -1.10
CA ARG A 27 7.78 -9.82 -1.40
C ARG A 27 7.52 -9.44 -2.84
N LEU A 28 6.62 -10.15 -3.51
CA LEU A 28 6.09 -9.72 -4.80
C LEU A 28 5.42 -8.34 -4.64
N ALA A 29 5.82 -7.39 -5.47
CA ALA A 29 5.46 -5.98 -5.33
C ALA A 29 4.89 -5.35 -6.61
N PHE A 30 4.56 -6.16 -7.63
CA PHE A 30 3.92 -5.64 -8.85
C PHE A 30 2.55 -5.02 -8.55
N ALA A 31 1.75 -5.70 -7.73
CA ALA A 31 0.52 -5.17 -7.15
C ALA A 31 0.65 -5.18 -5.63
N MET A 32 0.23 -4.09 -4.99
CA MET A 32 0.27 -3.94 -3.54
C MET A 32 -0.97 -3.19 -3.06
N SER A 33 -1.38 -3.44 -1.82
CA SER A 33 -2.48 -2.69 -1.22
C SER A 33 -2.05 -1.24 -0.97
N ILE A 34 -3.00 -0.30 -1.03
CA ILE A 34 -2.75 1.15 -0.93
C ILE A 34 -1.98 1.57 0.34
N ASN A 35 -2.12 0.82 1.43
CA ASN A 35 -1.42 1.10 2.68
C ASN A 35 0.08 0.75 2.62
N LYS A 36 0.50 -0.14 1.72
CA LYS A 36 1.90 -0.56 1.57
C LYS A 36 2.81 0.48 0.91
N PRO A 37 2.42 1.19 -0.16
CA PRO A 37 3.21 2.26 -0.75
C PRO A 37 3.08 3.59 0.00
N GLN A 38 2.39 3.66 1.14
CA GLN A 38 2.36 4.88 1.95
C GLN A 38 3.80 5.28 2.34
N GLY A 39 4.16 6.54 2.09
CA GLY A 39 5.53 7.04 2.23
C GLY A 39 6.44 6.81 1.02
N GLN A 40 6.01 6.07 0.00
CA GLN A 40 6.79 5.83 -1.22
C GLN A 40 6.40 6.77 -2.37
N SER A 41 7.34 7.02 -3.27
CA SER A 41 7.14 7.72 -4.54
C SER A 41 7.31 6.74 -5.71
N LEU A 42 6.28 6.65 -6.55
CA LEU A 42 6.23 5.77 -7.72
C LEU A 42 6.31 6.62 -8.99
N LYS A 43 7.09 6.17 -9.99
CA LYS A 43 7.19 6.85 -11.28
C LYS A 43 5.90 6.75 -12.11
N VAL A 44 5.28 5.57 -12.05
CA VAL A 44 4.04 5.20 -12.74
C VAL A 44 3.25 4.27 -11.83
N ALA A 45 1.92 4.46 -11.74
CA ALA A 45 1.07 3.56 -10.97
C ALA A 45 -0.31 3.39 -11.61
N GLY A 46 -0.84 2.16 -11.52
CA GLY A 46 -2.25 1.86 -11.76
C GLY A 46 -2.98 1.65 -10.44
N ILE A 47 -4.12 2.30 -10.25
CA ILE A 47 -4.98 2.15 -9.09
C ILE A 47 -6.22 1.36 -9.50
N ASN A 48 -6.40 0.18 -8.91
CA ASN A 48 -7.61 -0.62 -9.08
C ASN A 48 -8.62 -0.26 -7.99
N LEU A 49 -9.71 0.40 -8.38
CA LEU A 49 -10.87 0.78 -7.56
C LEU A 49 -12.12 -0.05 -7.93
N GLY A 50 -11.93 -1.28 -8.43
CA GLY A 50 -13.04 -2.22 -8.64
C GLY A 50 -13.81 -2.53 -7.35
N ALA A 51 -13.14 -2.42 -6.20
CA ALA A 51 -13.80 -2.26 -4.90
C ALA A 51 -13.57 -0.82 -4.39
N PRO A 52 -14.58 -0.18 -3.78
CA PRO A 52 -14.44 1.17 -3.25
C PRO A 52 -13.45 1.22 -2.07
N CYS A 53 -12.79 2.36 -1.88
CA CYS A 53 -12.00 2.62 -0.68
C CYS A 53 -12.88 2.49 0.58
N PHE A 54 -12.30 2.02 1.69
CA PHE A 54 -13.01 1.75 2.93
C PHE A 54 -12.55 2.61 4.11
N SER A 55 -11.44 3.34 3.97
CA SER A 55 -10.90 4.18 5.04
C SER A 55 -10.63 5.62 4.59
N HIS A 56 -10.63 6.53 5.56
CA HIS A 56 -10.27 7.92 5.33
C HIS A 56 -8.88 8.06 4.70
N GLY A 57 -8.75 8.96 3.72
CA GLY A 57 -7.47 9.30 3.11
C GLY A 57 -6.88 8.21 2.21
N GLN A 58 -7.51 7.04 2.07
CA GLN A 58 -6.97 5.93 1.29
C GLN A 58 -6.83 6.29 -0.19
N LEU A 59 -7.87 6.89 -0.77
CA LEU A 59 -7.83 7.36 -2.16
C LEU A 59 -6.74 8.41 -2.36
N TYR A 60 -6.60 9.34 -1.41
CA TYR A 60 -5.54 10.34 -1.41
C TYR A 60 -4.14 9.71 -1.32
N VAL A 61 -3.95 8.73 -0.43
CA VAL A 61 -2.68 8.00 -0.31
C VAL A 61 -2.34 7.36 -1.64
N ALA A 62 -3.28 6.69 -2.31
CA ALA A 62 -3.03 6.06 -3.61
C ALA A 62 -2.62 7.06 -4.69
N TYR A 63 -3.37 8.16 -4.85
CA TYR A 63 -3.11 9.18 -5.89
C TYR A 63 -1.81 9.95 -5.63
N SER A 64 -1.50 10.25 -4.37
CA SER A 64 -0.29 11.01 -3.98
C SER A 64 1.01 10.23 -4.13
N ARG A 65 0.97 8.93 -4.50
CA ARG A 65 2.20 8.16 -4.75
C ARG A 65 2.89 8.54 -6.05
N VAL A 66 2.18 9.15 -7.02
CA VAL A 66 2.72 9.50 -8.34
C VAL A 66 2.83 11.01 -8.47
N GLY A 67 3.98 11.50 -8.94
CA GLY A 67 4.25 12.94 -9.04
C GLY A 67 3.56 13.66 -10.21
N THR A 68 3.04 12.92 -11.19
CA THR A 68 2.35 13.50 -12.36
C THR A 68 1.11 12.70 -12.72
N GLY A 69 0.01 13.39 -13.01
CA GLY A 69 -1.25 12.74 -13.41
C GLY A 69 -1.15 11.96 -14.73
N LYS A 70 -0.18 12.28 -15.60
CA LYS A 70 0.05 11.55 -16.86
C LYS A 70 0.48 10.09 -16.65
N ASN A 71 1.10 9.81 -15.50
CA ASN A 71 1.63 8.50 -15.14
C ASN A 71 0.72 7.77 -14.14
N LEU A 72 -0.49 8.29 -13.91
CA LEU A 72 -1.45 7.76 -12.98
C LEU A 72 -2.65 7.23 -13.75
N TYR A 73 -2.90 5.94 -13.63
CA TYR A 73 -4.04 5.27 -14.25
C TYR A 73 -4.98 4.78 -13.15
N ALA A 74 -6.29 4.93 -13.35
CA ALA A 74 -7.28 4.47 -12.39
C ALA A 74 -8.38 3.69 -13.09
N PHE A 75 -8.69 2.51 -12.56
CA PHE A 75 -9.82 1.69 -12.98
C PHE A 75 -10.91 1.73 -11.92
N ALA A 76 -12.14 2.03 -12.31
CA ALA A 76 -13.33 1.95 -11.45
C ALA A 76 -14.48 1.40 -12.30
N LEU A 77 -15.32 0.52 -11.72
CA LEU A 77 -16.40 -0.18 -12.45
C LEU A 77 -17.32 0.79 -13.22
N ASP A 78 -17.77 1.84 -12.56
CA ASP A 78 -18.69 2.85 -13.15
C ASP A 78 -17.97 4.17 -13.48
N GLY A 79 -16.64 4.15 -13.58
CA GLY A 79 -15.82 5.36 -13.69
C GLY A 79 -15.87 6.27 -12.45
N LYS A 80 -16.49 5.80 -11.35
CA LYS A 80 -16.66 6.54 -10.08
C LYS A 80 -16.27 5.67 -8.91
N THR A 81 -15.80 6.30 -7.84
CA THR A 81 -15.52 5.65 -6.56
C THR A 81 -15.96 6.53 -5.40
N ARG A 82 -16.22 5.93 -4.24
CA ARG A 82 -16.56 6.66 -3.01
C ARG A 82 -15.28 7.20 -2.38
N ASN A 83 -15.18 8.52 -2.25
CA ASN A 83 -14.14 9.14 -1.44
C ASN A 83 -14.59 9.18 0.03
N ILE A 84 -13.87 8.49 0.91
CA ILE A 84 -14.17 8.48 2.35
C ILE A 84 -13.36 9.59 3.03
N VAL A 85 -14.08 10.57 3.56
CA VAL A 85 -13.51 11.77 4.17
C VAL A 85 -14.11 11.98 5.56
N TYR A 86 -13.27 11.96 6.60
CA TYR A 86 -13.68 12.35 7.94
C TYR A 86 -13.60 13.86 8.06
N ARG A 87 -14.75 14.52 8.22
CA ARG A 87 -14.82 15.99 8.24
C ARG A 87 -14.04 16.61 9.39
N THR A 88 -13.92 15.91 10.51
CA THR A 88 -13.11 16.32 11.67
C THR A 88 -11.63 16.45 11.35
N ALA A 89 -11.12 15.75 10.34
CA ALA A 89 -9.72 15.84 9.91
C ALA A 89 -9.46 17.00 8.93
N LEU A 90 -10.49 17.77 8.55
CA LEU A 90 -10.41 18.92 7.65
C LEU A 90 -10.63 20.26 8.37
N GLN A 91 -10.89 20.23 9.68
CA GLN A 91 -10.92 21.42 10.56
C GLN A 91 -9.51 21.73 11.03
#